data_AF-A0A645HRY8-F1
#
_entry.id   AF-A0A645HRY8-F1
#
_cell.length_a   1.000
_cell.length_b   1.000
_cell.length_c   1.000
_cell.angle_alpha   90.00
_cell.angle_beta   90.00
_cell.angle_gamma   90.00
#
_symmetry.space_group_name_H-M   'P 1'
#
loop_
_entity.id
_entity.type
_entity.pdbx_description
1 polymer ?
#
loop_
_entity_poly.entity_id
_entity_poly.type
_entity_poly.pdbx_seq_one_letter_code
_entity_poly.pdbx_strand_id
1 'polypeptide(L)'
;MEDRAEIEMRCERTLEEFSLDGERDPFSMSRGERQRLVLASILATEPELLLLDEPTTGLDYRECMHIMECISGINKKGATVLMVSHDMEIVQDFAREVMVLNDGELLAHGSTKDILRDGPLLASASLLPPQITELAVRLGAGYENVVTVDDMVSAVKKKREGAE
;
A
#
# COMPACT_ATOMS: atom_id res chain seq x y z
N MET A 1 4.64 6.83 -33.42
CA MET A 1 5.07 8.12 -32.84
C MET A 1 3.81 8.72 -32.27
N GLU A 2 3.71 8.76 -30.94
CA GLU A 2 2.59 9.43 -30.27
C GLU A 2 2.57 10.91 -30.70
N ASP A 3 1.36 11.47 -30.79
CA ASP A 3 1.18 12.88 -31.13
C ASP A 3 1.71 13.74 -29.95
N ARG A 4 2.42 14.83 -30.24
CA ARG A 4 2.95 15.73 -29.21
C ARG A 4 1.83 16.26 -28.32
N ALA A 5 0.66 16.52 -28.90
CA ALA A 5 -0.51 16.98 -28.17
C ALA A 5 -1.04 15.92 -27.18
N GLU A 6 -0.92 14.64 -27.51
CA GLU A 6 -1.33 13.53 -26.65
C GLU A 6 -0.39 13.38 -25.45
N ILE A 7 0.92 13.51 -25.67
CA ILE A 7 1.93 13.50 -24.60
C ILE A 7 1.70 14.66 -23.63
N GLU A 8 1.49 15.87 -24.15
CA GLU A 8 1.28 17.08 -23.34
C GLU A 8 0.01 16.94 -22.47
N MET A 9 -1.08 16.45 -23.07
CA MET A 9 -2.33 16.17 -22.34
C MET A 9 -2.16 15.11 -21.24
N ARG A 10 -1.37 14.06 -21.50
CA ARG A 10 -1.06 13.04 -20.48
C ARG A 10 -0.26 13.61 -19.33
N CYS A 11 0.77 14.40 -19.63
CA CYS A 11 1.59 15.08 -18.62
C CYS A 11 0.75 16.01 -17.74
N GLU A 12 -0.09 16.85 -18.34
CA GLU A 12 -0.98 17.77 -17.60
C GLU A 12 -1.93 17.02 -16.68
N ARG A 13 -2.62 15.98 -17.20
CA ARG A 13 -3.51 15.14 -16.40
C ARG A 13 -2.78 14.51 -15.21
N THR A 14 -1.57 14.02 -15.41
CA THR A 14 -0.81 13.38 -14.34
C THR A 14 -0.28 14.38 -13.32
N LEU A 15 0.09 15.59 -13.72
CA LEU A 15 0.44 16.67 -12.79
C LEU A 15 -0.74 17.04 -11.89
N GLU A 16 -1.95 17.13 -12.46
CA GLU A 16 -3.19 17.37 -11.70
C GLU A 16 -3.50 16.23 -10.72
N GLU A 17 -3.46 14.96 -11.18
CA GLU A 17 -3.72 13.79 -10.34
C GLU A 17 -2.78 13.73 -9.11
N PHE A 18 -1.54 14.22 -9.25
CA PHE A 18 -0.53 14.22 -8.18
C PHE A 18 -0.42 15.55 -7.42
N SER A 19 -1.29 16.53 -7.72
CA SER A 19 -1.25 17.88 -7.13
C SER A 19 0.14 18.55 -7.26
N LEU A 20 0.75 18.45 -8.44
CA LEU A 20 2.08 18.98 -8.74
C LEU A 20 1.98 20.22 -9.63
N ASP A 21 2.87 21.18 -9.38
CA ASP A 21 3.10 22.33 -10.25
C ASP A 21 4.17 21.99 -11.29
N GLY A 22 3.78 21.95 -12.56
CA GLY A 22 4.67 21.60 -13.68
C GLY A 22 5.74 22.65 -13.99
N GLU A 23 5.56 23.90 -13.54
CA GLU A 23 6.52 25.00 -13.74
C GLU A 23 7.57 25.07 -12.63
N ARG A 24 7.37 24.31 -11.55
CA ARG A 24 8.26 24.33 -10.39
C ARG A 24 9.51 23.50 -10.65
N ASP A 25 10.67 24.09 -10.38
CA ASP A 25 11.97 23.41 -10.47
C ASP A 25 11.99 22.16 -9.54
N PRO A 26 12.20 20.94 -10.06
CA PRO A 26 12.31 19.72 -9.26
C PRO A 26 13.37 19.80 -8.15
N PHE A 27 14.43 20.60 -8.32
CA PHE A 27 15.46 20.77 -7.29
C PHE A 27 14.98 21.60 -6.10
N SER A 28 13.95 22.42 -6.28
CA SER A 28 13.31 23.23 -5.23
C SER A 28 12.23 22.49 -4.44
N MET A 29 11.90 21.25 -4.85
CA MET A 29 10.86 20.44 -4.24
C MET A 29 11.35 19.72 -2.97
N SER A 30 10.41 19.48 -2.04
CA SER A 30 10.62 18.61 -0.88
C SER A 30 10.91 17.17 -1.34
N ARG A 31 11.36 16.31 -0.43
CA ARG A 31 11.58 14.88 -0.75
C ARG A 31 10.28 14.21 -1.20
N GLY A 32 9.17 14.43 -0.48
CA GLY A 32 7.87 13.88 -0.83
C GLY A 32 7.33 14.42 -2.16
N GLU A 33 7.51 15.72 -2.43
CA GLU A 33 7.14 16.32 -3.72
C GLU A 33 7.92 15.69 -4.88
N ARG A 34 9.25 15.50 -4.74
CA ARG A 34 10.05 14.82 -5.76
C ARG A 34 9.65 13.37 -5.97
N GLN A 35 9.31 12.65 -4.90
CA GLN A 35 8.88 11.26 -4.99
C GLN A 35 7.54 11.14 -5.71
N ARG A 36 6.60 12.06 -5.44
CA ARG A 36 5.36 12.20 -6.21
C ARG A 36 5.63 12.52 -7.67
N LEU A 37 6.57 13.42 -7.98
CA LEU A 37 6.94 13.74 -9.36
C LEU A 37 7.54 12.54 -10.09
N VAL A 38 8.38 11.73 -9.42
CA VAL A 38 8.92 10.49 -9.98
C VAL A 38 7.79 9.51 -10.30
N LEU A 39 6.89 9.26 -9.35
CA LEU A 39 5.73 8.40 -9.59
C LEU A 39 4.86 8.94 -10.74
N ALA A 40 4.52 10.22 -10.71
CA ALA A 40 3.80 10.91 -11.78
C ALA A 40 4.45 10.67 -13.15
N SER A 41 5.77 10.84 -13.27
CA SER A 41 6.48 10.62 -14.54
C SER A 41 6.41 9.18 -15.05
N ILE A 42 6.46 8.19 -14.16
CA ILE A 42 6.31 6.77 -14.52
C ILE A 42 4.87 6.51 -15.00
N LEU A 43 3.89 7.14 -14.35
CA LEU A 43 2.49 6.89 -14.62
C LEU A 43 1.96 7.62 -15.85
N ALA A 44 2.60 8.74 -16.20
CA ALA A 44 2.39 9.39 -17.47
C ALA A 44 2.62 8.42 -18.64
N THR A 45 3.43 7.36 -18.47
CA THR A 45 3.66 6.33 -19.51
C THR A 45 2.59 5.24 -19.58
N GLU A 46 1.56 5.29 -18.73
CA GLU A 46 0.46 4.30 -18.68
C GLU A 46 0.95 2.84 -18.65
N PRO A 47 1.75 2.44 -17.64
CA PRO A 47 2.35 1.12 -17.61
C PRO A 47 1.32 0.01 -17.35
N GLU A 48 1.49 -1.14 -18.02
CA GLU A 48 0.72 -2.35 -17.72
C GLU A 48 1.19 -3.04 -16.43
N LEU A 49 2.46 -2.84 -16.05
CA LEU A 49 3.10 -3.38 -14.85
C LEU A 49 3.92 -2.31 -14.15
N LEU A 50 3.64 -2.11 -12.85
CA LEU A 50 4.36 -1.19 -11.99
C LEU A 50 5.09 -1.98 -10.90
N LEU A 51 6.42 -1.85 -10.86
CA LEU A 51 7.29 -2.44 -9.84
C LEU A 51 7.79 -1.34 -8.91
N LEU A 52 7.51 -1.46 -7.61
CA LEU A 52 7.84 -0.46 -6.62
C LEU A 52 8.66 -1.08 -5.49
N ASP A 53 9.85 -0.55 -5.26
CA ASP A 53 10.67 -0.90 -4.10
C ASP A 53 10.49 0.19 -3.04
N GLU A 54 9.83 -0.17 -1.94
CA GLU A 54 9.59 0.70 -0.77
C GLU A 54 9.09 2.12 -1.13
N PRO A 55 7.95 2.24 -1.85
CA PRO A 55 7.50 3.48 -2.47
C PRO A 55 7.13 4.60 -1.48
N THR A 56 7.06 4.30 -0.19
CA THR A 56 6.67 5.21 0.89
C THR A 56 7.82 5.57 1.83
N THR A 57 9.04 5.09 1.58
CA THR A 57 10.18 5.30 2.48
C THR A 57 10.50 6.78 2.68
N GLY A 58 10.62 7.19 3.94
CA GLY A 58 11.05 8.54 4.32
C GLY A 58 9.96 9.61 4.22
N LEU A 59 8.70 9.20 4.06
CA LEU A 59 7.53 10.05 4.02
C LEU A 59 6.78 10.03 5.35
N ASP A 60 6.01 11.07 5.62
CA ASP A 60 5.05 11.02 6.72
C ASP A 60 3.81 10.18 6.36
N TYR A 61 3.03 9.79 7.37
CA TYR A 61 1.87 8.92 7.17
C TYR A 61 0.86 9.48 6.16
N ARG A 62 0.61 10.79 6.15
CA ARG A 62 -0.37 11.40 5.22
C ARG A 62 0.15 11.35 3.80
N GLU A 63 1.45 11.61 3.61
CA GLU A 63 2.11 11.48 2.32
C GLU A 63 2.14 10.04 1.83
N CYS A 64 2.41 9.06 2.70
CA CYS A 64 2.32 7.63 2.39
C CYS A 64 0.94 7.26 1.87
N MET A 65 -0.12 7.61 2.59
CA MET A 65 -1.50 7.32 2.20
C MET A 65 -1.85 7.92 0.85
N HIS A 66 -1.45 9.17 0.61
CA HIS A 66 -1.70 9.83 -0.67
C HIS A 66 -1.02 9.10 -1.84
N ILE A 67 0.26 8.72 -1.67
CA ILE A 67 0.98 7.94 -2.69
C ILE A 67 0.31 6.58 -2.93
N MET A 68 -0.07 5.88 -1.87
CA MET A 68 -0.69 4.57 -1.98
C MET A 68 -2.10 4.64 -2.60
N GLU A 69 -2.86 5.71 -2.34
CA GLU A 69 -4.13 5.99 -3.03
C GLU A 69 -3.93 6.20 -4.53
N CYS A 70 -2.90 6.95 -4.94
CA CYS A 70 -2.53 7.09 -6.35
C CYS A 70 -2.24 5.71 -6.96
N ILE A 71 -1.34 4.93 -6.35
CA ILE A 71 -0.97 3.57 -6.76
C ILE A 71 -2.22 2.67 -6.90
N SER A 72 -3.12 2.72 -5.93
CA SER A 72 -4.39 1.99 -5.96
C SER A 72 -5.29 2.42 -7.13
N GLY A 73 -5.35 3.71 -7.43
CA GLY A 73 -6.06 4.25 -8.60
C GLY A 73 -5.56 3.66 -9.91
N ILE A 74 -4.25 3.46 -10.04
CA ILE A 74 -3.62 2.88 -11.24
C ILE A 74 -3.93 1.39 -11.34
N ASN A 75 -3.86 0.66 -10.22
CA ASN A 75 -4.27 -0.74 -10.20
C ASN A 75 -5.74 -0.89 -10.65
N LYS A 76 -6.63 -0.01 -10.20
CA LYS A 76 -8.04 0.03 -10.64
C LYS A 76 -8.22 0.35 -12.12
N LYS A 77 -7.28 1.08 -12.74
CA LYS A 77 -7.25 1.35 -14.20
C LYS A 77 -6.76 0.13 -15.01
N GLY A 78 -6.32 -0.96 -14.37
CA GLY A 78 -5.98 -2.23 -15.01
C GLY A 78 -4.51 -2.62 -14.95
N ALA A 79 -3.65 -1.76 -14.41
CA ALA A 79 -2.23 -2.08 -14.25
C ALA A 79 -2.01 -3.11 -13.14
N THR A 80 -1.06 -4.01 -13.35
CA THR A 80 -0.56 -4.88 -12.28
C THR A 80 0.44 -4.10 -11.43
N VAL A 81 0.29 -4.16 -10.10
CA VAL A 81 1.22 -3.51 -9.17
C VAL A 81 1.89 -4.58 -8.32
N LEU A 82 3.22 -4.60 -8.33
CA LEU A 82 4.03 -5.37 -7.39
C LEU A 82 4.84 -4.38 -6.56
N MET A 83 4.67 -4.48 -5.25
CA MET A 83 5.32 -3.62 -4.26
C MET A 83 6.12 -4.48 -3.30
N VAL A 84 7.35 -4.04 -3.00
CA VAL A 84 8.13 -4.52 -1.86
C VAL A 84 7.93 -3.54 -0.72
N SER A 85 7.49 -4.04 0.43
CA SER A 85 7.40 -3.22 1.64
C SER A 85 7.61 -4.04 2.91
N HIS A 86 8.27 -3.43 3.89
CA HIS A 86 8.33 -3.91 5.27
C HIS A 86 7.26 -3.27 6.18
N ASP A 87 6.50 -2.30 5.69
CA ASP A 87 5.42 -1.66 6.45
C ASP A 87 4.14 -2.51 6.36
N MET A 88 3.84 -3.25 7.42
CA MET A 88 2.70 -4.16 7.43
C MET A 88 1.35 -3.44 7.51
N GLU A 89 1.30 -2.18 7.95
CA GLU A 89 0.05 -1.40 7.92
C GLU A 89 -0.29 -1.04 6.46
N ILE A 90 0.71 -0.64 5.68
CA ILE A 90 0.52 -0.38 4.24
C ILE A 90 0.16 -1.67 3.50
N VAL A 91 0.81 -2.79 3.82
CA VAL A 91 0.46 -4.10 3.23
C VAL A 91 -0.98 -4.48 3.57
N GLN A 92 -1.40 -4.33 4.83
CA GLN A 92 -2.76 -4.62 5.27
C GLN A 92 -3.81 -3.82 4.48
N ASP A 93 -3.55 -2.53 4.26
CA ASP A 93 -4.55 -1.61 3.69
C ASP A 93 -4.62 -1.66 2.16
N PHE A 94 -3.50 -1.96 1.48
CA PHE A 94 -3.40 -1.82 0.02
C PHE A 94 -3.11 -3.11 -0.74
N ALA A 95 -2.54 -4.14 -0.12
CA ALA A 95 -2.22 -5.38 -0.80
C ALA A 95 -3.42 -6.33 -0.84
N ARG A 96 -3.66 -6.97 -1.99
CA ARG A 96 -4.65 -8.05 -2.13
C ARG A 96 -4.08 -9.42 -1.76
N GLU A 97 -2.87 -9.67 -2.23
CA GLU A 97 -2.11 -10.90 -2.02
C GLU A 97 -0.70 -10.53 -1.59
N VAL A 98 -0.10 -11.38 -0.76
CA VAL A 98 1.23 -11.17 -0.17
C VAL A 98 2.10 -12.38 -0.44
N MET A 99 3.32 -12.12 -0.85
CA MET A 99 4.41 -13.09 -0.97
C MET A 99 5.39 -12.83 0.16
N VAL A 100 5.65 -13.83 1.00
CA VAL A 100 6.61 -13.73 2.11
C VAL A 100 7.91 -14.38 1.67
N LEU A 101 8.98 -13.59 1.65
CA LEU A 101 10.31 -14.04 1.31
C LEU A 101 11.21 -14.04 2.55
N ASN A 102 12.05 -15.06 2.68
CA ASN A 102 13.12 -15.10 3.67
C ASN A 102 14.32 -15.86 3.09
N ASP A 103 15.55 -15.33 3.29
CA ASP A 103 16.80 -15.94 2.83
C ASP A 103 16.80 -16.35 1.33
N GLY A 104 16.10 -15.58 0.49
CA GLY A 104 15.99 -15.83 -0.96
C GLY A 104 14.96 -16.90 -1.34
N GLU A 105 14.23 -17.45 -0.38
CA GLU A 105 13.16 -18.42 -0.61
C GLU A 105 11.78 -17.79 -0.41
N LEU A 106 10.80 -18.23 -1.21
CA LEU A 106 9.39 -17.90 -1.04
C LEU A 106 8.81 -18.83 0.03
N LEU A 107 8.61 -18.31 1.24
CA LEU A 107 8.04 -19.08 2.35
C LEU A 107 6.54 -19.29 2.19
N ALA A 108 5.82 -18.28 1.70
CA ALA A 108 4.37 -18.33 1.55
C ALA A 108 3.87 -17.35 0.48
N HIS A 109 2.71 -17.67 -0.09
CA HIS A 109 1.96 -16.80 -0.97
C HIS A 109 0.46 -17.03 -0.74
N GLY A 110 -0.30 -15.96 -0.50
CA GLY A 110 -1.73 -16.06 -0.27
C GLY A 110 -2.40 -14.71 -0.09
N SER A 111 -3.66 -14.73 0.35
CA SER A 111 -4.39 -13.50 0.63
C SER A 111 -3.72 -12.75 1.79
N THR A 112 -3.77 -11.42 1.74
CA THR A 112 -3.22 -10.56 2.80
C THR A 112 -3.75 -10.96 4.18
N LYS A 113 -5.06 -11.28 4.27
CA LYS A 113 -5.68 -11.69 5.54
C LYS A 113 -5.11 -13.00 6.08
N ASP A 114 -4.84 -13.99 5.23
CA ASP A 114 -4.32 -15.28 5.68
C ASP A 114 -2.86 -15.15 6.12
N ILE A 115 -2.06 -14.41 5.36
CA ILE A 115 -0.63 -14.20 5.66
C ILE A 115 -0.45 -13.40 6.95
N LEU A 116 -1.19 -12.30 7.14
CA LEU A 116 -1.01 -11.43 8.31
C LEU A 116 -1.43 -12.08 9.63
N ARG A 117 -2.24 -13.16 9.58
CA ARG A 117 -2.66 -13.92 10.77
C ARG A 117 -1.66 -15.00 11.16
N ASP A 118 -0.79 -15.40 10.25
CA ASP A 118 0.20 -16.44 10.52
C ASP A 118 1.40 -15.84 11.25
N GLY A 119 1.24 -15.65 12.58
CA GLY A 119 2.29 -15.13 13.45
C GLY A 119 3.62 -15.90 13.34
N PRO A 120 3.63 -17.25 13.36
CA PRO A 120 4.85 -18.03 13.13
C PRO A 120 5.51 -17.75 11.78
N LEU A 121 4.75 -17.65 10.69
CA LEU A 121 5.27 -17.30 9.36
C LEU A 121 5.90 -15.90 9.38
N LEU A 122 5.19 -14.88 9.88
CA LEU A 122 5.71 -13.52 9.96
C LEU A 122 7.00 -13.47 10.79
N ALA A 123 7.02 -14.11 11.95
CA ALA A 123 8.20 -14.18 12.81
C ALA A 123 9.39 -14.87 12.12
N SER A 124 9.14 -15.92 11.33
CA SER A 124 10.20 -16.60 10.56
C SER A 124 10.83 -15.72 9.48
N ALA A 125 10.11 -14.70 9.01
CA ALA A 125 10.59 -13.70 8.05
C ALA A 125 11.02 -12.38 8.71
N SER A 126 11.16 -12.33 10.05
CA SER A 126 11.46 -11.12 10.81
C SER A 126 10.45 -9.97 10.62
N LEU A 127 9.19 -10.31 10.35
CA LEU A 127 8.08 -9.37 10.21
C LEU A 127 7.26 -9.29 11.49
N LEU A 128 6.74 -8.10 11.79
CA LEU A 128 5.77 -7.89 12.87
C LEU A 128 4.38 -7.73 12.27
N PRO A 129 3.34 -8.35 12.84
CA PRO A 129 1.98 -8.16 12.36
C PRO A 129 1.54 -6.68 12.53
N PRO A 130 0.53 -6.23 11.78
CA PRO A 130 -0.09 -4.93 12.02
C PRO A 130 -0.60 -4.81 13.46
N GLN A 131 -0.65 -3.59 13.98
CA GLN A 131 -1.00 -3.32 15.38
C GLN A 131 -2.38 -3.87 15.74
N ILE A 132 -3.34 -3.78 14.82
CA ILE A 132 -4.70 -4.27 15.05
C ILE A 132 -4.75 -5.79 15.15
N THR A 133 -3.91 -6.48 14.38
CA THR A 133 -3.78 -7.94 14.40
C THR A 133 -3.08 -8.39 15.68
N GLU A 134 -2.03 -7.69 16.09
CA GLU A 134 -1.36 -7.96 17.37
C GLU A 134 -2.32 -7.80 18.56
N LEU A 135 -3.11 -6.72 18.56
CA LEU A 135 -4.13 -6.48 19.58
C LEU A 135 -5.18 -7.59 19.60
N ALA A 136 -5.66 -8.02 18.43
CA ALA A 136 -6.62 -9.11 18.32
C ALA A 136 -6.10 -10.42 18.92
N VAL A 137 -4.84 -10.76 18.64
CA VAL A 137 -4.18 -11.94 19.23
C VAL A 137 -4.11 -11.84 20.75
N ARG A 138 -3.78 -10.65 21.30
CA ARG A 138 -3.73 -10.42 22.76
C ARG A 138 -5.11 -10.47 23.43
N LEU A 139 -6.17 -10.03 22.74
CA LEU A 139 -7.54 -10.11 23.25
C LEU A 139 -8.10 -11.55 23.24
N GLY A 140 -7.57 -12.41 22.37
CA GLY A 140 -7.90 -13.83 22.32
C GLY A 140 -9.31 -14.12 21.80
N ALA A 141 -10.06 -14.95 22.54
CA ALA A 141 -11.29 -15.56 22.05
C ALA A 141 -12.33 -14.54 21.54
N GLY A 142 -12.79 -14.70 20.31
CA GLY A 142 -13.75 -13.82 19.63
C GLY A 142 -13.13 -12.69 18.80
N TYR A 143 -11.81 -12.62 18.68
CA TYR A 143 -11.07 -11.66 17.84
C TYR A 143 -10.15 -12.35 16.82
N GLU A 144 -10.24 -13.67 16.66
CA GLU A 144 -9.29 -14.48 15.90
C GLU A 144 -9.18 -14.08 14.43
N ASN A 145 -10.25 -13.52 13.85
CA ASN A 145 -10.34 -13.13 12.44
C ASN A 145 -10.08 -11.64 12.20
N VAL A 146 -9.63 -10.90 13.22
CA VAL A 146 -9.43 -9.46 13.12
C VAL A 146 -8.05 -9.15 12.55
N VAL A 147 -8.04 -8.59 11.34
CA VAL A 147 -6.84 -8.11 10.65
C VAL A 147 -6.96 -6.67 10.18
N THR A 148 -8.10 -6.03 10.39
CA THR A 148 -8.33 -4.61 10.06
C THR A 148 -9.07 -3.93 11.19
N VAL A 149 -9.05 -2.59 11.21
CA VAL A 149 -9.85 -1.81 12.17
C VAL A 149 -11.34 -2.09 12.03
N ASP A 150 -11.85 -2.26 10.80
CA ASP A 150 -13.26 -2.58 10.56
C ASP A 150 -13.66 -3.97 11.08
N ASP A 151 -12.77 -4.95 10.94
CA ASP A 151 -12.95 -6.28 11.53
C ASP A 151 -13.04 -6.16 13.07
N MET A 152 -12.17 -5.35 13.69
CA MET A 152 -12.17 -5.11 15.13
C MET A 152 -13.46 -4.44 15.61
N VAL A 153 -13.89 -3.38 14.94
CA VAL A 153 -15.13 -2.65 15.28
C VAL A 153 -16.33 -3.60 15.20
N SER A 154 -16.37 -4.45 14.16
CA SER A 154 -17.41 -5.45 13.99
C SER A 154 -17.40 -6.50 15.10
N ALA A 155 -16.23 -6.98 15.50
CA ALA A 155 -16.08 -7.95 16.60
C ALA A 155 -16.52 -7.37 17.95
N VAL A 156 -16.13 -6.13 18.25
CA VAL A 156 -16.52 -5.44 19.50
C VAL A 156 -18.03 -5.22 19.56
N LYS A 157 -18.67 -4.79 18.46
CA LYS A 157 -20.13 -4.60 18.41
C LYS A 157 -20.87 -5.92 18.66
N LYS A 158 -20.48 -7.01 17.98
CA LYS A 158 -21.10 -8.33 18.18
C LYS A 158 -21.00 -8.83 19.63
N LYS A 159 -19.86 -8.65 20.29
CA LYS A 159 -19.70 -9.04 21.70
C LYS A 159 -20.57 -8.21 22.64
N ARG A 160 -20.78 -6.93 22.33
CA ARG A 160 -21.64 -6.05 23.13
C ARG A 160 -23.12 -6.43 22.99
N GLU A 161 -23.56 -6.76 21.77
CA GLU A 161 -24.95 -7.19 21.51
C GLU A 161 -25.26 -8.60 22.03
N GLY A 162 -24.26 -9.49 22.11
CA GLY A 162 -24.42 -10.83 22.69
C GLY A 162 -24.25 -10.93 24.21
N ALA A 163 -24.04 -9.80 24.89
CA ALA A 163 -23.90 -9.71 26.35
C ALA A 163 -25.14 -9.12 27.04
N GLU A 164 -26.20 -8.82 26.28
CA GLU A 164 -27.56 -8.51 26.77
C GLU A 164 -28.46 -9.76 26.70
#